data_AF-A0A8X6UZF9-F1
#
_entry.id   AF-A0A8X6UZF9-F1
#
_cell.length_a   1.000
_cell.length_b   1.000
_cell.length_c   1.000
_cell.angle_alpha   90.00
_cell.angle_beta   90.00
_cell.angle_gamma   90.00
#
_symmetry.space_group_name_H-M   'P 1'
#
loop_
_entity.id
_entity.type
_entity.pdbx_description
1 polymer ?
#
loop_
_entity_poly.entity_id
_entity_poly.type
_entity_poly.pdbx_seq_one_letter_code
_entity_poly.pdbx_strand_id
1 'polypeptide(L)'
;MQQLCFILNIDQDIIPVYYPQTNPFERNNRDLKPRITILVQNQHDEWEDKLPSIRFVLNSAKCDTTGKTDTYLQFGREMRTIDDVTNAFRAIIDNENFVPEITPYLKRLARISSEVRERIEEKQDQRKTRACQCPLAQTAYYLYKD
;
A
#
# COMPACT_ATOMS: atom_id res chain seq x y z
N MET A 1 10.35 -16.68 17.98
CA MET A 1 9.21 -15.96 17.40
C MET A 1 7.87 -16.41 17.98
N GLN A 2 7.53 -17.70 18.01
CA GLN A 2 6.23 -18.18 18.56
C GLN A 2 5.95 -17.71 19.99
N GLN A 3 6.95 -17.78 20.89
CA GLN A 3 6.82 -17.28 22.26
C GLN A 3 6.55 -15.77 22.32
N LEU A 4 7.17 -14.99 21.44
CA LEU A 4 6.95 -13.54 21.36
C LEU A 4 5.54 -13.23 20.84
N CYS A 5 5.09 -13.93 19.79
CA CYS A 5 3.73 -13.77 19.26
C CYS A 5 2.67 -14.13 20.31
N PHE A 6 2.90 -15.19 21.10
CA PHE A 6 2.02 -15.56 22.21
C PHE A 6 1.93 -14.46 23.27
N ILE A 7 3.07 -13.88 23.67
CA ILE A 7 3.11 -12.78 24.65
C ILE A 7 2.41 -11.53 24.12
N LEU A 8 2.60 -11.21 22.84
CA LEU A 8 2.02 -10.02 22.20
C LEU A 8 0.58 -10.23 21.70
N ASN A 9 0.01 -11.42 21.88
CA ASN A 9 -1.31 -11.81 21.38
C ASN A 9 -1.46 -11.56 19.86
N ILE A 10 -0.45 -11.97 19.10
CA ILE A 10 -0.41 -11.89 17.63
C ILE A 10 -0.62 -13.29 17.06
N ASP A 11 -1.67 -13.44 16.26
CA ASP A 11 -1.92 -14.66 15.50
C ASP A 11 -0.91 -14.77 14.35
N GLN A 12 -0.25 -15.93 14.25
CA GLN A 12 0.77 -16.18 13.24
C GLN A 12 0.19 -17.00 12.07
N ASP A 13 0.04 -16.37 10.92
CA ASP A 13 -0.30 -17.04 9.67
C ASP A 13 0.98 -17.53 8.96
N ILE A 14 1.12 -18.84 8.80
CA ILE A 14 2.27 -19.47 8.15
C ILE A 14 1.88 -19.88 6.72
N ILE A 15 2.78 -19.62 5.79
CA ILE A 15 2.59 -19.93 4.36
C ILE A 15 3.23 -21.30 4.06
N PRO A 16 2.59 -22.16 3.25
CA PRO A 16 3.18 -23.43 2.86
C PRO A 16 4.51 -23.27 2.14
N VAL A 17 5.41 -24.24 2.34
CA VAL A 17 6.72 -24.25 1.69
C VAL A 17 6.54 -24.33 0.17
N TYR A 18 7.34 -23.56 -0.58
CA TYR A 18 7.32 -23.49 -2.04
C TYR A 18 5.98 -23.02 -2.65
N TYR A 19 5.13 -22.31 -1.89
CA TYR A 19 3.87 -21.77 -2.39
C TYR A 19 3.80 -20.24 -2.28
N PRO A 20 4.62 -19.50 -3.07
CA PRO A 20 4.71 -18.03 -2.98
C PRO A 20 3.43 -17.31 -3.43
N GLN A 21 2.53 -17.98 -4.14
CA GLN A 21 1.27 -17.40 -4.62
C GLN A 21 0.33 -16.98 -3.47
N THR A 22 0.42 -17.66 -2.32
CA THR A 22 -0.35 -17.31 -1.12
C THR A 22 0.24 -16.11 -0.38
N ASN A 23 1.48 -15.72 -0.66
CA ASN A 23 2.12 -14.63 0.05
C ASN A 23 1.70 -13.27 -0.52
N PRO A 24 0.87 -12.47 0.20
CA PRO A 24 0.45 -11.16 -0.29
C PRO A 24 1.61 -10.17 -0.41
N PHE A 25 2.71 -10.38 0.32
CA PHE A 25 3.86 -9.49 0.33
C PHE A 25 4.76 -9.63 -0.89
N GLU A 26 4.61 -10.69 -1.70
CA GLU A 26 5.41 -10.87 -2.93
C GLU A 26 5.25 -9.69 -3.89
N ARG A 27 4.03 -9.14 -3.97
CA ARG A 27 3.77 -7.96 -4.80
C ARG A 27 4.51 -6.74 -4.28
N ASN A 28 4.46 -6.48 -2.98
CA ASN A 28 5.16 -5.35 -2.37
C ASN A 28 6.68 -5.51 -2.53
N ASN A 29 7.20 -6.73 -2.36
CA ASN A 29 8.62 -7.03 -2.57
C ASN A 29 9.05 -6.83 -4.03
N ARG A 30 8.17 -7.12 -4.99
CA ARG A 30 8.39 -6.86 -6.42
C ARG A 30 8.54 -5.38 -6.72
N ASP A 31 7.79 -4.51 -6.04
CA ASP A 31 7.88 -3.06 -6.21
C ASP A 31 9.04 -2.44 -5.43
N LEU A 32 9.41 -3.04 -4.29
CA LEU A 32 10.50 -2.59 -3.43
C LEU A 32 11.88 -2.85 -4.04
N LYS A 33 12.11 -4.06 -4.56
CA LYS A 33 13.43 -4.48 -5.07
C LYS A 33 14.00 -3.53 -6.13
N PRO A 34 13.26 -3.15 -7.20
CA PRO A 34 13.77 -2.21 -8.20
C PRO A 34 14.12 -0.85 -7.62
N ARG A 35 13.35 -0.35 -6.65
CA ARG A 35 13.60 0.95 -6.02
C ARG A 35 14.88 0.95 -5.20
N ILE A 36 15.12 -0.15 -4.47
CA ILE A 36 16.40 -0.36 -3.79
C ILE A 36 17.52 -0.36 -4.83
N THR A 37 17.42 -1.16 -5.89
CA THR A 37 18.45 -1.24 -6.94
C THR A 37 18.74 0.13 -7.58
N ILE A 38 17.71 0.92 -7.89
CA ILE A 38 17.85 2.25 -8.51
C ILE A 38 18.55 3.24 -7.58
N LEU A 39 18.22 3.25 -6.29
CA LEU A 39 18.76 4.22 -5.33
C LEU A 39 20.13 3.84 -4.79
N VAL A 40 20.41 2.54 -4.69
CA VAL A 40 21.69 2.01 -4.19
C VAL A 40 22.76 2.02 -5.27
N GLN A 41 22.39 1.80 -6.53
CA GLN A 41 23.32 1.78 -7.67
C GLN A 41 24.52 0.86 -7.38
N ASN A 42 25.73 1.42 -7.31
CA ASN A 42 26.99 0.69 -7.06
C ASN A 42 27.40 0.67 -5.58
N GLN A 43 26.72 1.40 -4.70
CA GLN A 43 27.07 1.52 -3.28
C GLN A 43 26.23 0.58 -2.41
N HIS A 44 26.42 -0.73 -2.61
CA HIS A 44 25.61 -1.76 -1.95
C HIS A 44 25.70 -1.75 -0.42
N ASP A 45 26.77 -1.18 0.15
CA ASP A 45 26.97 -1.08 1.59
C ASP A 45 26.06 -0.03 2.26
N GLU A 46 25.54 0.95 1.50
CA GLU A 46 24.72 2.07 2.02
C GLU A 46 23.21 1.90 1.78
N TRP A 47 22.75 0.67 1.51
CA TRP A 47 21.36 0.44 1.15
C TRP A 47 20.37 0.81 2.27
N GLU A 48 20.80 0.66 3.53
CA GLU A 48 20.01 0.99 4.71
C GLU A 48 19.68 2.48 4.79
N ASP A 49 20.62 3.35 4.41
CA ASP A 49 20.45 4.80 4.40
C ASP A 49 19.41 5.25 3.37
N LYS A 50 19.17 4.44 2.33
CA LYS A 50 18.19 4.76 1.29
C LYS A 50 16.77 4.26 1.63
N LEU A 51 16.62 3.36 2.61
CA LEU A 51 15.32 2.79 3.00
C LEU A 51 14.28 3.84 3.43
N PRO A 52 14.60 4.86 4.24
CA PRO A 52 13.62 5.88 4.63
C PRO A 52 13.05 6.62 3.41
N SER A 53 13.91 6.96 2.44
CA SER A 53 13.52 7.61 1.18
C SER A 53 12.62 6.71 0.35
N ILE A 54 12.94 5.41 0.25
CA ILE A 54 12.11 4.43 -0.47
C ILE A 54 10.74 4.29 0.18
N ARG A 55 10.70 4.17 1.51
CA ARG A 55 9.45 4.09 2.28
C ARG A 55 8.61 5.34 2.08
N PHE A 56 9.23 6.53 2.07
CA PHE A 56 8.52 7.77 1.80
C PHE A 56 7.83 7.73 0.44
N VAL A 57 8.58 7.41 -0.62
CA VAL A 57 8.06 7.36 -1.99
C VAL A 57 6.97 6.30 -2.16
N LEU A 58 7.12 5.12 -1.55
CA LEU A 58 6.11 4.06 -1.60
C LEU A 58 4.81 4.50 -0.93
N ASN A 59 4.90 5.08 0.26
CA ASN A 59 3.72 5.47 1.04
C ASN A 59 3.03 6.74 0.50
N SER A 60 3.73 7.57 -0.29
CA SER A 60 3.17 8.74 -0.98
C SER A 60 2.69 8.44 -2.40
N ALA A 61 2.99 7.27 -2.95
CA ALA A 61 2.52 6.89 -4.28
C ALA A 61 1.05 6.49 -4.24
N LYS A 62 0.27 6.95 -5.23
CA LYS A 62 -1.14 6.57 -5.36
C LYS A 62 -1.24 5.13 -5.90
N CYS A 63 -1.93 4.27 -5.17
CA CYS A 63 -2.20 2.91 -5.65
C CYS A 63 -3.38 2.92 -6.63
N ASP A 64 -3.27 2.23 -7.77
CA ASP A 64 -4.35 2.14 -8.76
C ASP A 64 -5.58 1.35 -8.24
N THR A 65 -5.37 0.44 -7.29
CA THR A 65 -6.48 -0.37 -6.74
C THR A 65 -7.33 0.45 -5.77
N THR A 66 -6.70 1.21 -4.88
CA THR A 66 -7.42 2.05 -3.89
C THR A 66 -7.71 3.45 -4.42
N GLY A 67 -6.94 3.93 -5.39
CA GLY A 67 -6.99 5.30 -5.90
C GLY A 67 -6.60 6.35 -4.86
N LYS A 68 -5.88 5.96 -3.80
CA LYS A 68 -5.37 6.81 -2.71
C LYS A 68 -3.93 6.40 -2.39
N THR A 69 -3.21 7.26 -1.66
CA THR A 69 -1.90 6.91 -1.11
C THR A 69 -2.07 6.08 0.16
N ASP A 70 -1.10 5.23 0.46
CA ASP A 70 -1.14 4.38 1.67
C ASP A 70 -1.13 5.23 2.93
N THR A 71 -0.40 6.36 2.91
CA THR A 71 -0.40 7.34 4.01
C THR A 71 -1.79 7.90 4.25
N TYR A 72 -2.49 8.30 3.19
CA TYR A 72 -3.81 8.88 3.32
C TYR A 72 -4.79 7.88 3.94
N LEU A 73 -4.71 6.60 3.56
CA LEU A 73 -5.55 5.57 4.14
C LEU A 73 -5.24 5.29 5.61
N GLN A 74 -3.97 5.34 6.00
CA GLN A 74 -3.54 5.07 7.38
C GLN A 74 -3.78 6.24 8.33
N PHE A 75 -3.52 7.48 7.89
CA PHE A 75 -3.50 8.66 8.75
C PHE A 75 -4.59 9.69 8.42
N GLY A 76 -5.38 9.46 7.37
CA GLY A 76 -6.38 10.39 6.84
C GLY A 76 -5.80 11.58 6.06
N ARG A 77 -4.48 11.76 6.06
CA ARG A 77 -3.78 12.90 5.46
C ARG A 77 -2.58 12.45 4.65
N GLU A 78 -2.16 13.29 3.70
CA GLU A 78 -0.94 13.04 2.93
C GLU A 78 0.33 13.27 3.77
N MET A 79 1.42 12.59 3.40
CA MET A 79 2.73 12.85 4.00
C MET A 79 3.20 14.24 3.58
N ARG A 80 3.79 14.97 4.53
CA ARG A 80 4.39 16.28 4.24
C ARG A 80 5.73 16.10 3.56
N THR A 81 5.88 16.78 2.43
CA THR A 81 7.16 16.98 1.77
C THR A 81 7.94 18.11 2.46
N ILE A 82 9.21 18.28 2.10
CA ILE A 82 10.05 19.38 2.60
C ILE A 82 9.39 20.74 2.25
N ASP A 83 8.83 20.85 1.04
CA ASP A 83 8.13 22.05 0.59
C ASP A 83 6.90 22.38 1.45
N ASP A 84 6.10 21.35 1.78
CA ASP A 84 4.94 21.50 2.67
C ASP A 84 5.37 22.00 4.04
N VAL A 85 6.47 21.49 4.60
CA VAL A 85 6.96 21.93 5.92
C VAL A 85 7.41 23.38 5.89
N THR A 86 8.12 23.80 4.84
CA THR A 86 8.59 25.19 4.71
C THR A 86 7.46 26.19 4.51
N ASN A 87 6.37 25.79 3.84
CA ASN A 87 5.26 26.67 3.52
C ASN A 87 4.11 26.60 4.54
N ALA A 88 3.99 25.51 5.30
CA ALA A 88 2.88 25.28 6.23
C ALA A 88 2.81 26.29 7.38
N PHE A 89 3.94 26.73 7.94
CA PHE A 89 3.90 27.68 9.06
C PHE A 89 3.36 29.04 8.64
N ARG A 90 3.69 29.51 7.42
CA ARG A 90 3.13 30.74 6.86
C ARG A 90 1.62 30.58 6.67
N ALA A 91 1.20 29.51 6.00
CA ALA A 91 -0.22 29.26 5.75
C ALA A 91 -1.06 29.11 7.03
N ILE A 92 -0.53 28.51 8.10
CA ILE A 92 -1.25 28.35 9.37
C ILE A 92 -1.38 29.70 10.10
N ILE A 93 -0.31 30.50 10.12
CA ILE A 93 -0.32 31.84 10.73
C ILE A 93 -1.27 32.77 9.97
N ASP A 94 -1.25 32.73 8.64
CA ASP A 94 -2.03 33.62 7.79
C ASP A 94 -3.54 33.29 7.81
N ASN A 95 -3.92 32.03 8.06
CA ASN A 95 -5.32 31.61 7.97
C ASN A 95 -6.09 31.57 9.31
N GLU A 96 -5.47 31.92 10.45
CA GLU A 96 -6.07 31.89 11.81
C GLU A 96 -6.96 30.65 12.10
N ASN A 97 -6.68 29.51 11.46
CA ASN A 97 -7.65 28.43 11.34
C ASN A 97 -7.51 27.46 12.51
N PHE A 98 -8.00 27.86 13.68
CA PHE A 98 -8.04 27.04 14.88
C PHE A 98 -9.45 26.42 15.03
N VAL A 99 -9.69 25.33 14.30
CA VAL A 99 -10.64 24.27 14.67
C VAL A 99 -12.15 24.61 14.65
N PRO A 100 -12.78 24.66 13.45
CA PRO A 100 -14.16 24.21 13.30
C PRO A 100 -14.36 23.05 12.29
N GLU A 101 -13.31 22.59 11.59
CA GLU A 101 -13.46 21.69 10.43
C GLU A 101 -13.29 20.18 10.69
N ILE A 102 -13.10 19.73 11.93
CA ILE A 102 -12.86 18.29 12.20
C ILE A 102 -14.07 17.45 11.80
N THR A 103 -15.29 17.86 12.16
CA THR A 103 -16.52 17.13 11.85
C THR A 103 -16.76 16.95 10.34
N PRO A 104 -16.71 17.99 9.49
CA PRO A 104 -16.86 17.80 8.05
C PRO A 104 -15.72 16.98 7.43
N TYR A 105 -14.49 17.11 7.95
CA TYR A 105 -13.37 16.28 7.51
C TYR A 105 -13.60 14.79 7.81
N LEU A 106 -14.04 14.43 9.02
CA LEU A 106 -14.34 13.03 9.37
C LEU A 106 -15.45 12.44 8.51
N LYS A 107 -16.50 13.22 8.21
CA LYS A 107 -17.55 12.81 7.26
C LYS A 107 -16.98 12.52 5.87
N ARG A 108 -16.07 13.38 5.39
CA ARG A 108 -15.37 13.17 4.11
C ARG A 108 -14.50 11.91 4.16
N LEU A 109 -13.76 11.70 5.24
CA LEU A 109 -12.90 10.52 5.40
C LEU A 109 -13.73 9.23 5.38
N ALA A 110 -14.85 9.19 6.11
CA ALA A 110 -15.76 8.05 6.11
C ALA A 110 -16.30 7.74 4.71
N ARG A 111 -16.67 8.77 3.94
CA ARG A 111 -17.11 8.61 2.54
C ARG A 111 -15.99 8.09 1.65
N ILE A 112 -14.76 8.60 1.81
CA ILE A 112 -13.62 8.11 1.04
C ILE A 112 -13.34 6.65 1.38
N SER A 113 -13.44 6.24 2.64
CA SER A 113 -13.25 4.85 3.05
C SER A 113 -14.26 3.91 2.39
N SER A 114 -15.53 4.32 2.25
CA SER A 114 -16.52 3.52 1.51
C SER A 114 -16.21 3.46 0.01
N GLU A 115 -15.87 4.60 -0.62
CA GLU A 115 -15.48 4.66 -2.04
C GLU A 115 -14.26 3.77 -2.34
N VAL A 116 -13.27 3.74 -1.43
CA VAL A 116 -12.07 2.90 -1.57
C VAL A 116 -12.43 1.43 -1.50
N ARG A 117 -13.35 1.06 -0.60
CA ARG A 117 -13.82 -0.32 -0.48
C ARG A 117 -14.49 -0.80 -1.77
N GLU A 118 -15.42 -0.01 -2.30
CA GLU A 118 -16.11 -0.31 -3.56
C GLU A 118 -15.11 -0.50 -4.71
N ARG A 119 -14.12 0.39 -4.84
CA ARG A 119 -13.07 0.26 -5.85
C ARG A 119 -12.22 -1.00 -5.71
N ILE A 120 -11.91 -1.40 -4.48
CA ILE A 120 -11.16 -2.63 -4.23
C ILE A 120 -11.99 -3.82 -4.73
N GLU A 121 -13.28 -3.86 -4.40
CA GLU A 121 -14.20 -4.91 -4.82
C GLU A 121 -14.33 -4.96 -6.36
N GLU A 122 -14.55 -3.81 -7.02
CA GLU A 122 -14.59 -3.70 -8.48
C GLU A 122 -13.29 -4.19 -9.15
N LYS A 123 -12.13 -3.75 -8.64
CA LYS A 123 -10.82 -4.15 -9.18
C LYS A 123 -10.55 -5.64 -8.93
N GLN A 124 -11.06 -6.22 -7.84
CA GLN A 124 -10.98 -7.65 -7.59
C GLN A 124 -11.85 -8.43 -8.58
N ASP A 125 -13.08 -7.99 -8.82
CA ASP A 125 -13.99 -8.66 -9.76
C ASP A 125 -13.48 -8.56 -11.20
N GLN A 126 -12.96 -7.40 -11.62
CA GLN A 126 -12.26 -7.27 -12.91
C GLN A 126 -11.11 -8.25 -13.07
N ARG A 127 -10.35 -8.53 -12.00
CA ARG A 127 -9.27 -9.53 -12.03
C ARG A 127 -9.82 -10.94 -12.17
N LYS A 128 -10.89 -11.28 -11.44
CA LYS A 128 -11.57 -12.59 -11.56
C LYS A 128 -12.09 -12.79 -12.98
N THR A 129 -12.80 -11.81 -13.54
CA THR A 129 -13.34 -11.88 -14.91
C THR A 129 -12.24 -12.08 -15.94
N ARG A 130 -11.14 -11.32 -15.85
CA ARG A 130 -9.98 -11.48 -16.74
C ARG A 130 -9.33 -12.87 -16.62
N ALA A 131 -9.23 -13.40 -15.41
CA ALA A 131 -8.72 -14.75 -15.18
C ALA A 131 -9.64 -15.82 -15.80
N CYS A 132 -10.96 -15.69 -15.66
CA CYS A 132 -11.95 -16.60 -16.24
C CYS A 132 -12.00 -16.55 -17.78
N GLN A 133 -11.61 -15.43 -18.40
CA GLN A 133 -11.59 -15.25 -19.86
C GLN A 133 -10.26 -15.65 -20.50
N CYS A 134 -9.26 -16.08 -19.72
CA CYS A 134 -7.95 -16.42 -20.25
C CYS A 134 -7.98 -17.81 -20.91
N PRO A 135 -7.67 -17.94 -22.21
CA PRO A 135 -7.68 -19.23 -22.92
C PRO A 135 -6.78 -20.29 -22.27
N LEU A 136 -5.70 -19.85 -21.60
CA LEU A 136 -4.74 -20.72 -20.90
C LEU A 136 -5.32 -21.38 -19.64
N ALA A 137 -6.30 -20.75 -18.98
CA ALA A 137 -6.98 -21.35 -17.83
C ALA A 137 -7.99 -22.40 -18.30
N GLN A 138 -8.62 -22.20 -19.46
CA GLN A 138 -9.47 -23.20 -20.11
C GLN A 138 -8.66 -24.41 -20.55
N THR A 139 -7.53 -24.21 -21.26
CA THR A 139 -6.70 -25.32 -21.74
C THR A 139 -6.03 -26.09 -20.61
N ALA A 140 -5.60 -25.44 -19.52
CA ALA A 140 -5.09 -26.13 -18.34
C ALA A 140 -6.15 -26.98 -17.64
N TYR A 141 -7.42 -26.53 -17.58
CA TYR A 141 -8.52 -27.33 -17.04
C TYR A 141 -8.82 -28.58 -17.87
N TYR A 142 -8.65 -28.52 -19.20
CA TYR A 142 -8.81 -29.69 -20.08
C TYR A 142 -7.58 -30.62 -20.09
N LEU A 143 -6.37 -30.11 -19.85
CA LEU A 143 -5.13 -30.89 -19.84
C LEU A 143 -4.88 -31.68 -18.54
N TYR A 144 -5.55 -31.33 -17.44
CA TYR A 144 -5.42 -32.01 -16.13
C TYR A 144 -6.65 -32.86 -15.78
N LYS A 145 -7.53 -33.13 -16.75
CA LYS A 145 -8.76 -33.92 -16.57
C LYS A 145 -8.74 -35.29 -17.25
N ASP A 146 -7.58 -35.70 -17.75
CA ASP A 146 -7.24 -37.06 -18.17
C ASP A 146 -6.26 -37.68 -17.15
#